data_AF-A0A951VXK8-F1
#
_entry.id   AF-A0A951VXK8-F1
#
_cell.length_a   1.000
_cell.length_b   1.000
_cell.length_c   1.000
_cell.angle_alpha   90.00
_cell.angle_beta   90.00
_cell.angle_gamma   90.00
#
_symmetry.space_group_name_H-M   'P 1'
#
loop_
_entity.id
_entity.type
_entity.pdbx_description
1 polymer ?
#
loop_
_entity_poly.entity_id
_entity_poly.type
_entity_poly.pdbx_seq_one_letter_code
_entity_poly.pdbx_strand_id
1 'polypeptide(L)'
;MDRKDFFKTGLKESAKTLYNSKIGEIVDRQLQSFSNLLRPIAAESENLNKPVIKNQTNHTITESNTTPKDKNSQIKAIKNTKTKQKKATKPKTDPRSHTDSFSFQTGYPRPPGSVRDLDRFKQLCTDCGDCIIGCPYGAIIRVPTEYGPVMDPNLSACMLCEDYPCIQSCDEQALLPLPNDVLPKFGQAVLEPQICLNINNSKTKSSETCSLCVDECPVEDAIELLSGATPIPFITADHCTGCGICVAVCPTGALHVTST
;
A
#
# COMPACT_ATOMS: atom_id res chain seq x y z
N MET A 1 30.53 -14.77 4.18
CA MET A 1 30.27 -14.26 5.55
C MET A 1 28.79 -14.51 5.83
N ASP A 2 28.40 -15.04 6.99
CA ASP A 2 26.97 -15.33 7.26
C ASP A 2 26.16 -14.03 7.34
N ARG A 3 24.91 -14.06 6.84
CA ARG A 3 23.96 -12.94 6.88
C ARG A 3 23.74 -12.47 8.32
N LYS A 4 23.68 -13.40 9.29
CA LYS A 4 23.52 -13.07 10.71
C LYS A 4 24.76 -12.39 11.30
N ASP A 5 25.96 -12.78 10.88
CA ASP A 5 27.21 -12.17 11.35
C ASP A 5 27.45 -10.79 10.72
N PHE A 6 27.03 -10.57 9.48
CA PHE A 6 27.05 -9.23 8.87
C PHE A 6 26.14 -8.26 9.62
N PHE A 7 24.88 -8.63 9.89
CA PHE A 7 23.95 -7.76 10.62
C PHE A 7 24.28 -7.60 12.11
N LYS A 8 24.88 -8.58 12.78
CA LYS A 8 25.27 -8.45 14.19
C LYS A 8 26.60 -7.74 14.40
N THR A 9 27.61 -8.11 13.62
CA THR A 9 28.99 -7.68 13.84
C THR A 9 29.37 -6.55 12.89
N GLY A 10 29.05 -6.69 11.60
CA GLY A 10 29.29 -5.66 10.59
C GLY A 10 28.55 -4.36 10.90
N LEU A 11 27.23 -4.41 11.11
CA LEU A 11 26.44 -3.22 11.45
C LEU A 11 26.92 -2.54 12.75
N LYS A 12 27.27 -3.34 13.77
CA LYS A 12 27.77 -2.83 15.06
C LYS A 12 29.11 -2.12 14.90
N GLU A 13 30.05 -2.68 14.13
CA GLU A 13 31.36 -2.08 13.93
C GLU A 13 31.29 -0.87 13.00
N SER A 14 30.42 -0.89 11.98
CA SER A 14 30.11 0.28 11.15
C SER A 14 29.48 1.42 11.96
N ALA A 15 28.49 1.13 12.81
CA ALA A 15 27.87 2.13 13.68
C ALA A 15 28.87 2.72 14.69
N LYS A 16 29.73 1.89 15.28
CA LYS A 16 30.81 2.31 16.19
C LYS A 16 31.86 3.18 15.49
N THR A 17 32.23 2.82 14.25
CA THR A 17 33.14 3.63 13.42
C THR A 17 32.53 4.98 13.05
N LEU A 18 31.22 5.00 12.71
CA LEU A 18 30.50 6.23 12.42
C LEU A 18 30.35 7.13 13.66
N TYR A 19 29.99 6.57 14.81
CA TYR A 19 29.85 7.29 16.07
C TYR A 19 31.16 7.94 16.54
N ASN A 20 32.28 7.20 16.42
CA ASN A 20 33.62 7.70 16.76
C ASN A 20 34.24 8.60 15.67
N SER A 21 33.51 8.93 14.60
CA SER A 21 33.97 9.85 13.56
C SER A 21 33.59 11.29 13.90
N LYS A 22 34.29 12.25 13.28
CA LYS A 22 33.95 13.68 13.35
C LYS A 22 32.53 14.00 12.87
N ILE A 23 31.93 13.13 12.04
CA ILE A 23 30.52 13.23 11.62
C ILE A 23 29.60 12.74 12.74
N GLY A 24 29.98 11.65 13.43
CA GLY A 24 29.28 11.12 14.61
C GLY A 24 29.15 12.16 15.72
N GLU A 25 30.23 12.86 16.08
CA GLU A 25 30.21 13.95 17.06
C GLU A 25 29.23 15.08 16.69
N ILE A 26 29.13 15.43 15.40
CA ILE A 26 28.22 16.47 14.92
C ILE A 26 26.76 16.01 15.03
N VAL A 27 26.47 14.76 14.65
CA VAL A 27 25.13 14.17 14.73
C VAL A 27 24.69 13.98 16.18
N ASP A 28 25.57 13.49 17.05
CA ASP A 28 25.28 13.30 18.48
C ASP A 28 24.96 14.64 19.16
N ARG A 29 25.72 15.71 18.87
CA ARG A 29 25.41 17.07 19.37
C ARG A 29 24.04 17.58 18.92
N GLN A 30 23.63 17.29 17.68
CA GLN A 30 22.28 17.65 17.19
C GLN A 30 21.19 16.83 17.89
N LEU A 31 21.40 15.52 18.05
CA LEU A 31 20.47 14.63 18.77
C LEU A 31 20.32 15.03 20.24
N GLN A 32 21.41 15.40 20.92
CA GLN A 32 21.37 15.91 22.29
C GLN A 32 20.62 17.25 22.37
N SER A 33 20.83 18.17 21.42
CA SER A 33 20.09 19.44 21.35
C SER A 33 18.59 19.21 21.19
N PHE A 34 18.20 18.32 20.27
CA PHE A 34 16.80 17.93 20.04
C PHE A 34 16.20 17.19 21.24
N SER A 35 16.94 16.28 21.87
CA SER A 35 16.53 15.59 23.10
C SER A 35 16.29 16.56 24.26
N ASN A 36 17.15 17.56 24.43
CA ASN A 36 16.96 18.62 25.44
C ASN A 36 15.72 19.48 25.14
N LEU A 37 15.41 19.74 23.87
CA LEU A 37 14.21 20.46 23.45
C LEU A 37 12.91 19.65 23.71
N LEU A 38 12.96 18.32 23.57
CA LEU A 38 11.83 17.43 23.84
C LEU A 38 11.67 17.04 25.32
N ARG A 39 12.70 17.21 26.15
CA ARG A 39 12.67 16.83 27.58
C ARG A 39 11.47 17.42 28.38
N PRO A 40 11.02 18.68 28.16
CA PRO A 40 9.83 19.21 28.82
C PRO A 40 8.55 18.42 28.49
N ILE A 41 8.40 18.04 27.20
CA ILE A 41 7.24 17.29 26.68
C ILE A 41 7.24 15.86 27.26
N ALA A 42 8.41 15.24 27.37
CA ALA A 42 8.54 13.91 27.98
C ALA A 42 8.15 13.91 29.46
N ALA A 43 8.59 14.91 30.23
CA ALA A 43 8.29 15.03 31.67
C ALA A 43 6.79 15.20 31.97
N GLU A 44 6.02 15.77 31.04
CA GLU A 44 4.58 15.95 31.18
C GLU A 44 3.81 14.63 31.03
N SER A 45 4.35 13.67 30.28
CA SER A 45 3.76 12.33 30.10
C SER A 45 3.85 11.41 31.33
N GLU A 46 4.81 11.65 32.23
CA GLU A 46 5.01 10.80 33.43
C GLU A 46 3.97 11.07 34.53
N ASN A 47 3.31 12.24 34.54
CA ASN A 47 2.29 12.57 35.54
C ASN A 47 0.91 11.91 35.29
N LEU A 48 0.67 11.34 34.11
CA LEU A 48 -0.59 10.64 33.78
C LEU A 48 -0.63 9.18 34.24
N ASN A 49 0.50 8.59 34.63
CA ASN A 49 0.62 7.15 34.95
C ASN A 49 0.90 6.88 36.45
N LYS A 50 0.38 7.70 37.37
CA LYS A 50 0.48 7.44 38.81
C LYS A 50 -0.68 6.54 39.29
N PRO A 51 -0.41 5.35 39.86
CA PRO A 51 -1.47 4.41 40.24
C PRO A 51 -2.26 4.93 41.45
N VAL A 52 -3.59 4.98 41.32
CA VAL A 52 -4.50 5.31 42.43
C VAL A 52 -4.59 4.12 43.39
N ILE A 53 -3.81 4.17 44.47
CA ILE A 53 -3.93 3.25 45.60
C ILE A 53 -5.26 3.52 46.31
N LYS A 54 -6.24 2.64 46.12
CA LYS A 54 -7.51 2.66 46.88
C LYS A 54 -7.32 1.87 48.18
N ASN A 55 -7.22 2.57 49.30
CA ASN A 55 -7.27 1.95 50.63
C ASN A 55 -8.65 1.32 50.85
N GLN A 56 -8.66 0.07 51.31
CA GLN A 56 -9.86 -0.61 51.76
C GLN A 56 -10.11 -0.33 53.25
N THR A 57 -11.37 -0.07 53.59
CA THR A 57 -11.92 -0.38 54.91
C THR A 57 -13.26 -1.07 54.72
N ASN A 58 -13.32 -2.35 55.10
CA ASN A 58 -14.34 -3.01 55.95
C ASN A 58 -15.78 -2.43 55.91
N HIS A 59 -16.88 -3.18 55.80
CA HIS A 59 -17.22 -4.61 55.92
C HIS A 59 -18.71 -4.76 55.45
N THR A 60 -19.44 -5.89 55.32
CA THR A 60 -19.29 -7.36 55.53
C THR A 60 -20.49 -8.06 54.86
N ILE A 61 -20.41 -9.38 54.57
CA ILE A 61 -21.56 -10.36 54.59
C ILE A 61 -22.68 -10.15 53.53
N THR A 62 -23.27 -11.14 52.82
CA THR A 62 -23.02 -12.58 52.58
C THR A 62 -23.71 -13.00 51.26
N GLU A 63 -23.27 -14.16 50.76
CA GLU A 63 -23.90 -15.11 49.84
C GLU A 63 -25.40 -15.05 49.49
N SER A 64 -25.67 -15.49 48.26
CA SER A 64 -26.69 -16.49 47.85
C SER A 64 -27.92 -16.06 47.02
N ASN A 65 -28.00 -16.72 45.85
CA ASN A 65 -29.17 -17.38 45.27
C ASN A 65 -30.29 -16.62 44.50
N THR A 66 -30.67 -17.32 43.41
CA THR A 66 -32.01 -17.38 42.75
C THR A 66 -32.57 -16.19 41.97
N THR A 67 -32.64 -16.39 40.64
CA THR A 67 -33.69 -15.85 39.75
C THR A 67 -35.09 -16.27 40.24
N PRO A 68 -36.17 -15.48 40.03
CA PRO A 68 -36.97 -15.70 38.81
C PRO A 68 -37.84 -14.51 38.30
N LYS A 69 -38.59 -14.80 37.21
CA LYS A 69 -39.84 -14.17 36.69
C LYS A 69 -39.77 -12.97 35.73
N ASP A 70 -39.94 -13.32 34.45
CA ASP A 70 -41.09 -12.93 33.61
C ASP A 70 -41.64 -11.50 33.68
N LYS A 71 -41.62 -10.83 32.51
CA LYS A 71 -42.88 -10.40 31.89
C LYS A 71 -42.81 -10.43 30.35
N ASN A 72 -43.82 -11.09 29.80
CA ASN A 72 -44.03 -11.44 28.40
C ASN A 72 -44.62 -10.26 27.60
N SER A 73 -44.26 -10.09 26.32
CA SER A 73 -45.25 -10.12 25.20
C SER A 73 -44.65 -9.86 23.81
N GLN A 74 -44.75 -10.89 22.95
CA GLN A 74 -45.32 -10.90 21.58
C GLN A 74 -44.85 -9.81 20.59
N ILE A 75 -44.44 -10.14 19.36
CA ILE A 75 -45.32 -10.61 18.26
C ILE A 75 -44.75 -11.84 17.52
N LYS A 76 -45.63 -12.69 16.96
CA LYS A 76 -45.30 -13.93 16.23
C LYS A 76 -45.41 -13.80 14.70
N ALA A 77 -44.70 -14.68 14.01
CA ALA A 77 -44.68 -14.85 12.55
C ALA A 77 -46.00 -15.35 11.93
N ILE A 78 -46.13 -15.18 10.60
CA ILE A 78 -47.08 -15.91 9.73
C ILE A 78 -46.32 -16.57 8.56
N LYS A 79 -46.88 -17.65 8.01
CA LYS A 79 -46.20 -18.72 7.25
C LYS A 79 -46.38 -18.64 5.73
N ASN A 80 -45.45 -19.31 5.04
CA ASN A 80 -45.46 -19.80 3.65
C ASN A 80 -46.81 -19.97 2.93
N THR A 81 -46.80 -19.69 1.62
CA THR A 81 -47.56 -20.44 0.60
C THR A 81 -46.66 -20.81 -0.60
N LYS A 82 -47.02 -21.88 -1.31
CA LYS A 82 -46.23 -22.49 -2.40
C LYS A 82 -46.70 -22.03 -3.77
N THR A 83 -45.81 -22.04 -4.77
CA THR A 83 -46.21 -22.19 -6.18
C THR A 83 -45.18 -23.01 -6.96
N LYS A 84 -45.63 -23.78 -7.95
CA LYS A 84 -44.81 -24.67 -8.80
C LYS A 84 -44.48 -23.99 -10.15
N GLN A 85 -43.61 -24.66 -10.92
CA GLN A 85 -43.27 -24.45 -12.34
C GLN A 85 -42.12 -23.44 -12.56
N LYS A 86 -41.17 -23.65 -13.50
CA LYS A 86 -41.05 -24.66 -14.58
C LYS A 86 -39.58 -25.03 -14.82
N LYS A 87 -39.34 -26.24 -15.35
CA LYS A 87 -38.01 -26.76 -15.71
C LYS A 87 -37.56 -26.14 -17.04
N ALA A 88 -36.58 -25.25 -17.01
CA ALA A 88 -35.95 -24.69 -18.21
C ALA A 88 -34.71 -25.52 -18.61
N THR A 89 -34.54 -25.79 -19.89
CA THR A 89 -33.45 -26.59 -20.46
C THR A 89 -32.16 -25.77 -20.58
N LYS A 90 -31.01 -26.36 -20.20
CA LYS A 90 -29.68 -25.75 -20.45
C LYS A 90 -29.49 -25.51 -21.95
N PRO A 91 -29.12 -24.30 -22.41
CA PRO A 91 -28.51 -24.13 -23.72
C PRO A 91 -27.18 -24.88 -23.76
N LYS A 92 -26.86 -25.53 -24.89
CA LYS A 92 -25.49 -25.97 -25.16
C LYS A 92 -24.72 -24.77 -25.69
N THR A 93 -23.74 -24.28 -24.93
CA THR A 93 -22.80 -23.24 -25.38
C THR A 93 -21.49 -23.86 -25.84
N ASP A 94 -20.85 -23.19 -26.79
CA ASP A 94 -19.71 -23.62 -27.58
C ASP A 94 -18.45 -23.96 -26.74
N PRO A 95 -17.72 -25.07 -27.02
CA PRO A 95 -16.47 -25.40 -26.34
C PRO A 95 -15.27 -24.47 -26.63
N ARG A 96 -15.43 -23.31 -27.30
CA ARG A 96 -14.34 -22.36 -27.62
C ARG A 96 -14.54 -20.93 -27.11
N SER A 97 -15.26 -20.73 -26.02
CA SER A 97 -15.35 -19.43 -25.35
C SER A 97 -14.58 -19.43 -24.03
N HIS A 98 -13.29 -19.08 -24.07
CA HIS A 98 -12.51 -18.73 -22.87
C HIS A 98 -12.94 -17.34 -22.36
N THR A 99 -14.14 -17.27 -21.79
CA THR A 99 -14.52 -16.19 -20.88
C THR A 99 -14.12 -16.62 -19.47
N ASP A 100 -12.86 -16.38 -19.12
CA ASP A 100 -12.42 -16.53 -17.74
C ASP A 100 -13.29 -15.67 -16.84
N SER A 101 -13.75 -16.25 -15.75
CA SER A 101 -14.55 -15.55 -14.75
C SER A 101 -13.73 -14.40 -14.18
N PHE A 102 -14.10 -13.17 -14.53
CA PHE A 102 -13.51 -11.94 -13.99
C PHE A 102 -13.88 -11.82 -12.50
N SER A 103 -13.19 -12.60 -11.67
CA SER A 103 -13.17 -12.44 -10.22
C SER A 103 -12.64 -11.04 -9.94
N PHE A 104 -13.39 -10.23 -9.19
CA PHE A 104 -12.98 -8.90 -8.76
C PHE A 104 -11.56 -8.96 -8.19
N GLN A 105 -10.59 -8.48 -8.97
CA GLN A 105 -9.19 -8.50 -8.58
C GLN A 105 -8.99 -7.49 -7.45
N THR A 106 -8.30 -7.94 -6.40
CA THR A 106 -7.99 -7.14 -5.23
C THR A 106 -7.11 -5.97 -5.61
N GLY A 107 -7.34 -4.80 -4.97
CA GLY A 107 -6.86 -3.49 -5.44
C GLY A 107 -5.36 -3.21 -5.30
N TYR A 108 -4.53 -4.24 -5.16
CA TYR A 108 -3.09 -4.12 -4.94
C TYR A 108 -2.29 -4.96 -5.95
N PRO A 109 -1.64 -4.33 -6.96
CA PRO A 109 -0.77 -5.05 -7.89
C PRO A 109 0.41 -5.72 -7.15
N ARG A 110 0.83 -6.89 -7.63
CA ARG A 110 2.04 -7.56 -7.12
C ARG A 110 3.33 -6.89 -7.63
N PRO A 111 4.49 -7.07 -6.97
CA PRO A 111 5.76 -6.47 -7.34
C PRO A 111 6.22 -6.71 -8.79
N PRO A 112 7.16 -5.89 -9.32
CA PRO A 112 7.82 -6.14 -10.60
C PRO A 112 8.30 -7.60 -10.72
N GLY A 113 8.19 -8.18 -11.91
CA GLY A 113 8.63 -9.56 -12.16
C GLY A 113 7.74 -10.68 -11.60
N SER A 114 6.68 -10.38 -10.83
CA SER A 114 5.83 -11.41 -10.21
C SER A 114 5.32 -12.45 -11.21
N VAL A 115 5.50 -13.74 -10.87
CA VAL A 115 4.95 -14.86 -11.66
C VAL A 115 3.43 -14.67 -11.83
N ARG A 116 2.98 -14.56 -13.08
CA ARG A 116 1.59 -14.21 -13.41
C ARG A 116 0.57 -15.18 -12.80
N ASP A 117 0.79 -16.48 -12.95
CA ASP A 117 -0.07 -17.50 -12.35
C ASP A 117 -0.03 -17.44 -10.81
N LEU A 118 -1.21 -17.32 -10.19
CA LEU A 118 -1.32 -17.09 -8.76
C LEU A 118 -0.96 -18.32 -7.94
N ASP A 119 -1.33 -19.51 -8.40
CA ASP A 119 -1.04 -20.75 -7.67
C ASP A 119 0.45 -21.11 -7.76
N ARG A 120 1.09 -20.85 -8.91
CA ARG A 120 2.54 -20.94 -9.05
C ARG A 120 3.27 -19.90 -8.20
N PHE A 121 2.78 -18.67 -8.14
CA PHE A 121 3.33 -17.65 -7.23
C PHE A 121 3.24 -18.09 -5.76
N LYS A 122 2.11 -18.67 -5.33
CA LYS A 122 1.94 -19.23 -3.97
C LYS A 122 2.84 -20.44 -3.66
N GLN A 123 3.30 -21.16 -4.69
CA GLN A 123 4.27 -22.26 -4.52
C GLN A 123 5.71 -21.78 -4.37
N LEU A 124 6.03 -20.58 -4.89
CA LEU A 124 7.38 -20.01 -4.92
C LEU A 124 7.58 -18.98 -3.82
N CYS A 125 6.64 -18.07 -3.62
CA CYS A 125 6.76 -16.99 -2.63
C CYS A 125 6.64 -17.56 -1.22
N THR A 126 7.72 -17.53 -0.45
CA THR A 126 7.75 -17.95 0.96
C THR A 126 7.24 -16.89 1.94
N ASP A 127 6.77 -15.74 1.43
CA ASP A 127 6.49 -14.51 2.18
C ASP A 127 7.67 -14.07 3.10
N CYS A 128 8.92 -14.30 2.67
CA CYS A 128 10.09 -13.82 3.41
C CYS A 128 10.10 -12.28 3.52
N GLY A 129 9.76 -11.59 2.42
CA GLY A 129 9.78 -10.13 2.31
C GLY A 129 11.15 -9.54 2.04
N ASP A 130 12.14 -10.33 1.59
CA ASP A 130 13.43 -9.78 1.17
C ASP A 130 13.25 -8.72 0.05
N CYS A 131 12.26 -8.88 -0.84
CA CYS A 131 11.90 -7.88 -1.86
C CYS A 131 11.32 -6.56 -1.31
N ILE A 132 10.75 -6.55 -0.10
CA ILE A 132 10.30 -5.33 0.60
C ILE A 132 11.52 -4.51 1.02
N ILE A 133 12.52 -5.19 1.60
CA ILE A 133 13.79 -4.58 2.01
C ILE A 133 14.63 -4.19 0.78
N GLY A 134 14.55 -4.99 -0.29
CA GLY A 134 15.20 -4.73 -1.57
C GLY A 134 14.58 -3.59 -2.38
N CYS A 135 13.43 -3.04 -2.00
CA CYS A 135 12.86 -1.87 -2.67
C CYS A 135 13.38 -0.57 -2.01
N PRO A 136 14.32 0.17 -2.64
CA PRO A 136 14.92 1.36 -2.01
C PRO A 136 13.92 2.51 -1.79
N TYR A 137 12.76 2.48 -2.46
CA TYR A 137 11.69 3.47 -2.37
C TYR A 137 10.49 3.01 -1.53
N GLY A 138 10.52 1.80 -0.95
CA GLY A 138 9.42 1.30 -0.10
C GLY A 138 8.07 1.15 -0.81
N ALA A 139 8.06 0.89 -2.11
CA ALA A 139 6.85 0.71 -2.91
C ALA A 139 6.13 -0.63 -2.66
N ILE A 140 6.83 -1.60 -2.05
CA ILE A 140 6.32 -2.94 -1.77
C ILE A 140 5.99 -3.05 -0.28
N ILE A 141 4.78 -3.52 0.02
CA ILE A 141 4.20 -3.66 1.36
C ILE A 141 3.61 -5.06 1.56
N ARG A 142 3.26 -5.41 2.79
CA ARG A 142 2.33 -6.51 3.08
C ARG A 142 1.00 -5.94 3.53
N VAL A 143 -0.09 -6.51 3.04
CA VAL A 143 -1.45 -6.22 3.50
C VAL A 143 -2.08 -7.52 4.01
N PRO A 144 -2.79 -7.54 5.17
CA PRO A 144 -3.29 -8.79 5.75
C PRO A 144 -4.35 -9.54 4.92
N THR A 145 -4.88 -8.93 3.86
CA THR A 145 -5.93 -9.51 3.00
C THR A 145 -5.39 -10.25 1.78
N GLU A 146 -4.15 -9.98 1.38
CA GLU A 146 -3.52 -10.58 0.20
C GLU A 146 -2.47 -11.61 0.59
N TYR A 147 -2.17 -12.52 -0.33
CA TYR A 147 -1.07 -13.47 -0.14
C TYR A 147 0.25 -12.89 -0.68
N GLY A 148 1.21 -12.72 0.22
CA GLY A 148 2.56 -12.26 -0.11
C GLY A 148 2.67 -10.74 -0.25
N PRO A 149 3.84 -10.25 -0.71
CA PRO A 149 4.07 -8.82 -0.92
C PRO A 149 3.26 -8.27 -2.09
N VAL A 150 2.76 -7.05 -1.93
CA VAL A 150 1.99 -6.29 -2.93
C VAL A 150 2.46 -4.83 -2.97
N MET A 151 1.91 -4.02 -3.87
CA MET A 151 2.17 -2.59 -3.99
C MET A 151 0.84 -1.82 -4.02
N ASP A 152 0.90 -0.55 -3.63
CA ASP A 152 -0.17 0.42 -3.87
C ASP A 152 0.43 1.66 -4.55
N PRO A 153 0.32 1.78 -5.89
CA PRO A 153 0.85 2.92 -6.63
C PRO A 153 0.21 4.28 -6.26
N ASN A 154 -0.89 4.29 -5.50
CA ASN A 154 -1.49 5.52 -4.96
C ASN A 154 -0.88 5.94 -3.61
N LEU A 155 -0.23 5.01 -2.89
CA LEU A 155 0.43 5.26 -1.61
C LEU A 155 1.94 5.46 -1.77
N SER A 156 2.59 4.63 -2.60
CA SER A 156 4.03 4.70 -2.87
C SER A 156 4.33 4.21 -4.28
N ALA A 157 4.94 5.08 -5.09
CA ALA A 157 5.20 4.80 -6.50
C ALA A 157 6.32 3.77 -6.70
N CYS A 158 6.15 2.88 -7.67
CA CYS A 158 7.24 2.06 -8.17
C CYS A 158 8.13 2.91 -9.09
N MET A 159 9.35 3.24 -8.65
CA MET A 159 10.26 4.11 -9.40
C MET A 159 10.90 3.48 -10.67
N LEU A 160 10.44 2.28 -11.09
CA LEU A 160 10.96 1.55 -12.26
C LEU A 160 12.49 1.46 -12.32
N CYS A 161 13.12 1.07 -11.20
CA CYS A 161 14.58 0.99 -11.06
C CYS A 161 15.22 0.18 -12.20
N GLU A 162 16.29 0.69 -12.80
CA GLU A 162 17.03 0.07 -13.92
C GLU A 162 17.36 -1.42 -13.68
N ASP A 163 17.78 -1.76 -12.46
CA ASP A 163 18.25 -3.08 -12.08
C ASP A 163 17.25 -3.90 -11.23
N TYR A 164 16.09 -3.32 -10.90
CA TYR A 164 15.03 -3.89 -10.05
C TYR A 164 15.56 -4.70 -8.83
N PRO A 165 16.13 -4.06 -7.79
CA PRO A 165 16.74 -4.80 -6.67
C PRO A 165 15.74 -5.63 -5.85
N CYS A 166 14.44 -5.31 -5.94
CA CYS A 166 13.36 -6.13 -5.41
C CYS A 166 13.23 -7.50 -6.12
N ILE A 167 13.52 -7.59 -7.42
CA ILE A 167 13.61 -8.85 -8.17
C ILE A 167 14.90 -9.59 -7.79
N GLN A 168 16.04 -8.89 -7.76
CA GLN A 168 17.34 -9.48 -7.42
C GLN A 168 17.36 -10.14 -6.02
N SER A 169 16.60 -9.60 -5.07
CA SER A 169 16.47 -10.14 -3.71
C SER A 169 15.51 -11.35 -3.58
N CYS A 170 14.92 -11.83 -4.68
CA CYS A 170 13.99 -12.95 -4.68
C CYS A 170 14.67 -14.28 -5.05
N ASP A 171 15.43 -14.86 -4.10
CA ASP A 171 16.10 -16.16 -4.26
C ASP A 171 15.14 -17.30 -4.70
N GLU A 172 13.87 -17.24 -4.25
CA GLU A 172 12.82 -18.23 -4.54
C GLU A 172 12.21 -18.11 -5.94
N GLN A 173 12.64 -17.14 -6.75
CA GLN A 173 12.18 -16.93 -8.15
C GLN A 173 10.66 -16.68 -8.29
N ALA A 174 9.99 -16.24 -7.22
CA ALA A 174 8.60 -15.76 -7.27
C ALA A 174 8.47 -14.44 -8.03
N LEU A 175 9.57 -13.65 -8.05
CA LEU A 175 9.79 -12.53 -8.95
C LEU A 175 10.86 -12.95 -9.96
N LEU A 176 10.57 -12.81 -11.26
CA LEU A 176 11.46 -13.16 -12.36
C LEU A 176 12.05 -11.90 -13.01
N PRO A 177 13.29 -11.94 -13.54
CA PRO A 177 13.83 -10.87 -14.36
C PRO A 177 12.90 -10.50 -15.51
N LEU A 178 12.72 -9.20 -15.74
CA LEU A 178 11.97 -8.69 -16.88
C LEU A 178 12.82 -8.82 -18.16
N PRO A 179 12.22 -9.09 -19.32
CA PRO A 179 12.91 -8.96 -20.61
C PRO A 179 13.37 -7.51 -20.83
N ASN A 180 14.46 -7.34 -21.58
CA ASN A 180 14.88 -6.03 -22.07
C ASN A 180 13.72 -5.32 -22.76
N ASP A 181 13.63 -4.00 -22.58
CA ASP A 181 12.64 -3.12 -23.20
C ASP A 181 11.16 -3.43 -22.85
N VAL A 182 10.91 -4.33 -21.87
CA VAL A 182 9.56 -4.67 -21.39
C VAL A 182 9.34 -4.16 -19.98
N LEU A 183 8.61 -3.06 -19.87
CA LEU A 183 8.20 -2.51 -18.58
C LEU A 183 7.07 -3.33 -17.92
N PRO A 184 7.02 -3.39 -16.58
CA PRO A 184 5.97 -4.08 -15.86
C PRO A 184 4.66 -3.28 -15.87
N LYS A 185 3.51 -3.98 -15.86
CA LYS A 185 2.16 -3.40 -15.82
C LYS A 185 1.50 -3.67 -14.47
N PHE A 186 1.06 -2.62 -13.79
CA PHE A 186 0.42 -2.64 -12.47
C PHE A 186 -1.01 -2.11 -12.50
N GLY A 187 -1.35 -1.34 -13.53
CA GLY A 187 -2.65 -0.69 -13.70
C GLY A 187 -2.55 0.41 -14.75
N GLN A 188 -3.44 1.39 -14.64
CA GLN A 188 -3.49 2.58 -15.50
C GLN A 188 -3.71 3.84 -14.65
N ALA A 189 -3.02 4.93 -14.97
CA ALA A 189 -3.27 6.22 -14.35
C ALA A 189 -4.51 6.90 -14.95
N VAL A 190 -5.34 7.48 -14.09
CA VAL A 190 -6.61 8.14 -14.41
C VAL A 190 -6.58 9.56 -13.85
N LEU A 191 -6.88 10.54 -14.71
CA LEU A 191 -7.00 11.96 -14.34
C LEU A 191 -8.39 12.24 -13.76
N GLU A 192 -8.45 12.96 -12.64
CA GLU A 192 -9.66 13.59 -12.10
C GLU A 192 -9.68 15.08 -12.51
N PRO A 193 -10.46 15.47 -13.54
CA PRO A 193 -10.36 16.79 -14.16
C PRO A 193 -10.64 17.95 -13.20
N GLN A 194 -11.51 17.75 -12.20
CA GLN A 194 -11.99 18.83 -11.33
C GLN A 194 -10.90 19.38 -10.39
N ILE A 195 -9.85 18.59 -10.12
CA ILE A 195 -8.73 18.96 -9.24
C ILE A 195 -7.40 19.15 -9.99
N CYS A 196 -7.37 18.94 -11.31
CA CYS A 196 -6.21 19.22 -12.16
C CYS A 196 -5.97 20.75 -12.30
N LEU A 197 -4.74 21.22 -12.02
CA LEU A 197 -4.41 22.67 -12.05
C LEU A 197 -4.70 23.33 -13.41
N ASN A 198 -4.34 22.68 -14.51
CA ASN A 198 -4.53 23.25 -15.85
C ASN A 198 -6.01 23.44 -16.20
N ILE A 199 -6.87 22.53 -15.73
CA ILE A 199 -8.32 22.57 -15.99
C ILE A 199 -9.01 23.53 -15.03
N ASN A 200 -8.72 23.40 -13.73
CA ASN A 200 -9.53 24.03 -12.70
C ASN A 200 -9.17 25.48 -12.39
N ASN A 201 -8.00 26.00 -12.82
CA ASN A 201 -7.57 27.41 -12.95
C ASN A 201 -7.85 28.38 -11.76
N SER A 202 -8.35 27.91 -10.63
CA SER A 202 -9.14 28.75 -9.70
C SER A 202 -8.41 29.16 -8.42
N LYS A 203 -7.22 28.62 -8.14
CA LYS A 203 -6.59 28.75 -6.80
C LYS A 203 -5.10 29.06 -6.77
N THR A 204 -4.37 28.90 -7.86
CA THR A 204 -2.94 29.26 -7.94
C THR A 204 -2.74 30.49 -8.81
N LYS A 205 -1.92 31.45 -8.34
CA LYS A 205 -1.53 32.65 -9.11
C LYS A 205 -0.46 32.34 -10.19
N SER A 206 -0.21 31.07 -10.48
CA SER A 206 0.72 30.61 -11.50
C SER A 206 0.07 30.77 -12.88
N SER A 207 0.58 31.70 -13.69
CA SER A 207 0.17 31.85 -15.10
C SER A 207 0.79 30.79 -16.02
N GLU A 208 1.36 29.73 -15.44
CA GLU A 208 2.19 28.73 -16.10
C GLU A 208 1.44 27.40 -16.17
N THR A 209 1.68 26.65 -17.26
CA THR A 209 1.13 25.32 -17.45
C THR A 209 1.81 24.35 -16.49
N CYS A 210 1.02 23.56 -15.76
CA CYS A 210 1.55 22.46 -14.96
C CYS A 210 1.82 21.26 -15.88
N SER A 211 3.08 20.86 -15.98
CA SER A 211 3.57 19.73 -16.77
C SER A 211 4.14 18.58 -15.92
N LEU A 212 4.23 18.72 -14.58
CA LEU A 212 4.91 17.79 -13.66
C LEU A 212 4.62 16.30 -13.90
N CYS A 213 3.37 15.92 -14.16
CA CYS A 213 3.02 14.53 -14.40
C CYS A 213 3.53 13.96 -15.74
N VAL A 214 3.85 14.82 -16.70
CA VAL A 214 4.50 14.50 -17.98
C VAL A 214 6.01 14.53 -17.80
N ASP A 215 6.55 15.61 -17.24
CA ASP A 215 7.99 15.83 -17.07
C ASP A 215 8.67 14.73 -16.22
N GLU A 216 7.96 14.22 -15.20
CA GLU A 216 8.44 13.19 -14.28
C GLU A 216 7.99 11.77 -14.70
N CYS A 217 7.35 11.59 -15.86
CA CYS A 217 6.97 10.25 -16.33
C CYS A 217 8.17 9.57 -16.99
N PRO A 218 8.73 8.47 -16.43
CA PRO A 218 9.89 7.79 -17.03
C PRO A 218 9.52 6.85 -18.18
N VAL A 219 8.27 6.91 -18.67
CA VAL A 219 7.76 6.01 -19.70
C VAL A 219 7.39 6.84 -20.93
N GLU A 220 8.12 6.61 -22.02
CA GLU A 220 7.94 7.34 -23.28
C GLU A 220 6.50 7.24 -23.80
N ASP A 221 5.97 8.38 -24.26
CA ASP A 221 4.62 8.57 -24.80
C ASP A 221 3.46 8.08 -23.89
N ALA A 222 3.72 7.83 -22.59
CA ALA A 222 2.70 7.36 -21.66
C ALA A 222 1.78 8.47 -21.14
N ILE A 223 2.27 9.71 -21.06
CA ILE A 223 1.49 10.89 -20.71
C ILE A 223 1.93 12.06 -21.59
N GLU A 224 0.99 12.73 -22.25
CA GLU A 224 1.23 13.92 -23.07
C GLU A 224 0.31 15.09 -22.66
N LEU A 225 0.69 16.33 -22.97
CA LEU A 225 -0.21 17.48 -22.85
C LEU A 225 -0.92 17.72 -24.18
N LEU A 226 -2.24 17.49 -24.23
CA LEU A 226 -3.04 17.76 -25.42
C LEU A 226 -3.01 19.25 -25.76
N SER A 227 -2.70 19.57 -27.01
CA SER A 227 -2.65 20.94 -27.52
C SER A 227 -4.05 21.57 -27.58
N GLY A 228 -4.21 22.76 -27.01
CA GLY A 228 -5.48 23.49 -27.01
C GLY A 228 -5.44 24.75 -26.15
N ALA A 229 -6.61 25.38 -25.95
CA ALA A 229 -6.75 26.54 -25.06
C ALA A 229 -6.47 26.20 -23.57
N THR A 230 -6.52 24.91 -23.23
CA THR A 230 -6.13 24.38 -21.93
C THR A 230 -5.31 23.10 -22.18
N PRO A 231 -4.03 23.05 -21.78
CA PRO A 231 -3.20 21.85 -21.93
C PRO A 231 -3.60 20.80 -20.90
N ILE A 232 -4.21 19.70 -21.35
CA ILE A 232 -4.73 18.64 -20.46
C ILE A 232 -3.82 17.40 -20.56
N PRO A 233 -3.38 16.82 -19.42
CA PRO A 233 -2.69 15.53 -19.42
C PRO A 233 -3.60 14.42 -19.99
N PHE A 234 -3.14 13.77 -21.05
CA PHE A 234 -3.73 12.56 -21.61
C PHE A 234 -2.83 11.38 -21.33
N ILE A 235 -3.42 10.25 -20.88
CA ILE A 235 -2.69 9.05 -20.49
C ILE A 235 -2.90 7.97 -21.55
N THR A 236 -1.83 7.61 -22.26
CA THR A 236 -1.83 6.54 -23.26
C THR A 236 -1.93 5.18 -22.57
N ALA A 237 -3.08 4.53 -22.69
CA ALA A 237 -3.41 3.31 -21.95
C ALA A 237 -2.42 2.16 -22.18
N ASP A 238 -1.92 1.99 -23.40
CA ASP A 238 -0.99 0.89 -23.74
C ASP A 238 0.38 1.08 -23.07
N HIS A 239 0.92 2.30 -23.10
CA HIS A 239 2.24 2.64 -22.57
C HIS A 239 2.24 2.81 -21.04
N CYS A 240 1.18 3.38 -20.46
CA CYS A 240 1.11 3.66 -19.02
C CYS A 240 1.30 2.39 -18.19
N THR A 241 2.35 2.31 -17.38
CA THR A 241 2.66 1.14 -16.54
C THR A 241 1.78 1.03 -15.29
N GLY A 242 1.11 2.12 -14.89
CA GLY A 242 0.47 2.22 -13.57
C GLY A 242 1.48 2.32 -12.42
N CYS A 243 2.71 2.76 -12.67
CA CYS A 243 3.78 2.85 -11.66
C CYS A 243 3.51 3.85 -10.52
N GLY A 244 2.61 4.82 -10.69
CA GLY A 244 2.23 5.78 -9.65
C GLY A 244 3.11 7.03 -9.52
N ILE A 245 4.20 7.17 -10.30
CA ILE A 245 5.09 8.35 -10.21
C ILE A 245 4.31 9.65 -10.46
N CYS A 246 3.46 9.67 -11.49
CA CYS A 246 2.58 10.79 -11.79
C CYS A 246 1.57 11.13 -10.67
N VAL A 247 1.23 10.17 -9.80
CA VAL A 247 0.41 10.39 -8.59
C VAL A 247 1.25 11.07 -7.51
N ALA A 248 2.45 10.53 -7.24
CA ALA A 248 3.36 11.02 -6.22
C ALA A 248 3.82 12.48 -6.44
N VAL A 249 3.99 12.92 -7.70
CA VAL A 249 4.41 14.29 -8.04
C VAL A 249 3.25 15.27 -8.20
N CYS A 250 1.99 14.82 -8.21
CA CYS A 250 0.84 15.68 -8.48
C CYS A 250 0.46 16.53 -7.25
N PRO A 251 0.66 17.86 -7.25
CA PRO A 251 0.47 18.68 -6.04
C PRO A 251 -0.99 18.82 -5.61
N THR A 252 -1.95 18.43 -6.45
CA THR A 252 -3.38 18.45 -6.15
C THR A 252 -4.01 17.07 -6.00
N GLY A 253 -3.24 15.99 -6.16
CA GLY A 253 -3.78 14.62 -6.15
C GLY A 253 -4.74 14.32 -7.31
N ALA A 254 -4.60 15.02 -8.44
CA ALA A 254 -5.48 14.88 -9.60
C ALA A 254 -5.29 13.59 -10.41
N LEU A 255 -4.34 12.75 -10.04
CA LEU A 255 -4.05 11.47 -10.69
C LEU A 255 -4.16 10.36 -9.65
N HIS A 256 -4.73 9.23 -10.05
CA HIS A 256 -4.76 7.98 -9.28
C HIS A 256 -4.56 6.80 -10.23
N VAL A 257 -4.09 5.66 -9.71
CA VAL A 257 -3.92 4.41 -10.47
C VAL A 257 -5.07 3.46 -10.13
N THR A 258 -5.71 2.93 -11.17
CA THR A 258 -6.68 1.83 -11.08
C THR A 258 -6.06 0.54 -11.60
N SER A 259 -6.41 -0.61 -11.01
CA SER A 259 -6.09 -1.91 -11.58
C SER A 259 -6.80 -2.13 -12.93
N THR A 260 -6.17 -2.92 -13.80
CA THR A 260 -6.60 -3.23 -15.19
C THR A 260 -6.75 -4.73 -15.39
#